data_AF-K0JLL6-F1
#
_entry.id   AF-K0JLL6-F1
#
_cell.length_a   1.000
_cell.length_b   1.000
_cell.length_c   1.000
_cell.angle_alpha   90.00
_cell.angle_beta   90.00
_cell.angle_gamma   90.00
#
_symmetry.space_group_name_H-M   'P 1'
#
loop_
_entity.id
_entity.type
_entity.pdbx_description
1 polymer ?
#
loop_
_entity_poly.entity_id
_entity_poly.type
_entity_poly.pdbx_seq_one_letter_code
_entity_poly.pdbx_strand_id
1 'polypeptide(L)'
;MNRLIFIRNVFIMFLICFSVFSNTKVFAAESINDYIMEEIGDNTEHPFFSIPIKLGHYIDFDFKITKHIILVTIAGILSILSMKYLAHKLKRPFNKPTYLQNLLEIIIDYMNKDVIGAALGEEGKKYVPFCLTVFLFVLFSNLLGLLPALIKLPTEDGHYAYLAGGLGANIGFTGAVALLVFIVYIFAGIRKKGVKKWNLL
;
A
#
# COMPACT_ATOMS: atom_id res chain seq x y z
N MET A 1 3.67 -19.91 -11.53
CA MET A 1 4.51 -19.07 -10.63
C MET A 1 4.75 -17.65 -11.18
N ASN A 2 5.16 -17.49 -12.45
CA ASN A 2 5.44 -16.15 -13.04
C ASN A 2 4.24 -15.19 -13.15
N ARG A 3 3.02 -15.70 -13.39
CA ARG A 3 1.82 -14.83 -13.52
C ARG A 3 1.37 -14.19 -12.19
N LEU A 4 1.56 -14.87 -11.06
CA LEU A 4 1.25 -14.30 -9.74
C LEU A 4 2.27 -13.23 -9.31
N ILE A 5 3.55 -13.43 -9.66
CA ILE A 5 4.61 -12.44 -9.43
C ILE A 5 4.37 -11.19 -10.29
N PHE A 6 3.92 -11.37 -11.54
CA PHE A 6 3.56 -10.27 -12.42
C PHE A 6 2.39 -9.45 -11.88
N ILE A 7 1.28 -10.10 -11.49
CA ILE A 7 0.11 -9.42 -10.91
C ILE A 7 0.48 -8.67 -9.63
N ARG A 8 1.32 -9.27 -8.77
CA ARG A 8 1.84 -8.62 -7.56
C ARG A 8 2.69 -7.40 -7.88
N ASN A 9 3.56 -7.46 -8.87
CA ASN A 9 4.42 -6.33 -9.21
C ASN A 9 3.61 -5.20 -9.86
N VAL A 10 2.62 -5.53 -10.71
CA VAL A 10 1.68 -4.56 -11.31
C VAL A 10 0.81 -3.89 -10.24
N PHE A 11 0.36 -4.63 -9.24
CA PHE A 11 -0.38 -4.12 -8.08
C PHE A 11 0.40 -3.02 -7.34
N ILE A 12 1.69 -3.25 -7.10
CA ILE A 12 2.54 -2.32 -6.35
C ILE A 12 2.86 -1.10 -7.21
N MET A 13 3.13 -1.29 -8.50
CA MET A 13 3.34 -0.18 -9.42
C MET A 13 2.09 0.70 -9.52
N PHE A 14 0.89 0.10 -9.53
CA PHE A 14 -0.38 0.83 -9.53
C PHE A 14 -0.60 1.60 -8.22
N LEU A 15 -0.29 1.01 -7.06
CA LEU A 15 -0.40 1.71 -5.77
C LEU A 15 0.56 2.90 -5.67
N ILE A 16 1.81 2.72 -6.12
CA ILE A 16 2.82 3.80 -6.17
C ILE A 16 2.39 4.90 -7.15
N CYS A 17 1.78 4.55 -8.29
CA CYS A 17 1.26 5.53 -9.24
C CYS A 17 0.02 6.26 -8.71
N PHE A 18 -0.85 5.60 -7.93
CA PHE A 18 -2.06 6.24 -7.40
C PHE A 18 -1.76 7.16 -6.22
N SER A 19 -0.74 6.87 -5.39
CA SER A 19 -0.33 7.79 -4.32
C SER A 19 0.13 9.16 -4.82
N VAL A 20 0.50 9.27 -6.10
CA VAL A 20 0.86 10.53 -6.77
C VAL A 20 -0.34 11.46 -6.96
N PHE A 21 -1.55 10.91 -7.00
CA PHE A 21 -2.77 11.67 -7.31
C PHE A 21 -3.52 12.20 -6.09
N SER A 22 -3.09 11.87 -4.86
CA SER A 22 -3.78 12.35 -3.66
C SER A 22 -3.24 13.70 -3.20
N ASN A 23 -4.01 14.76 -3.43
CA ASN A 23 -3.69 16.11 -2.97
C ASN A 23 -4.53 16.45 -1.73
N THR A 24 -3.92 16.40 -0.56
CA THR A 24 -4.49 17.00 0.67
C THR A 24 -3.47 17.96 1.26
N LYS A 25 -3.77 19.27 1.18
CA LYS A 25 -2.89 20.36 1.61
C LYS A 25 -2.86 20.47 3.13
N VAL A 26 -1.68 20.54 3.76
CA VAL A 26 -1.53 21.03 5.14
C VAL A 26 -0.22 21.80 5.37
N PHE A 27 -0.33 22.83 6.22
CA PHE A 27 0.63 23.88 6.59
C PHE A 27 1.68 23.45 7.64
N ALA A 28 2.80 24.18 7.71
CA ALA A 28 3.92 23.96 8.64
C ALA A 28 3.64 24.43 10.08
N ALA A 29 4.16 23.69 11.08
CA ALA A 29 3.69 23.80 12.46
C ALA A 29 4.28 24.91 13.35
N GLU A 30 3.42 25.74 13.95
CA GLU A 30 3.71 26.66 15.07
C GLU A 30 2.89 26.33 16.35
N SER A 31 1.78 25.58 16.24
CA SER A 31 0.87 25.22 17.35
C SER A 31 0.53 23.71 17.42
N ILE A 32 -0.08 23.26 18.54
CA ILE A 32 -0.53 21.85 18.70
C ILE A 32 -1.51 21.44 17.60
N ASN A 33 -2.37 22.36 17.16
CA ASN A 33 -3.29 22.12 16.06
C ASN A 33 -2.53 21.84 14.77
N ASP A 34 -1.41 22.54 14.54
CA ASP A 34 -0.62 22.34 13.33
C ASP A 34 0.16 21.04 13.35
N TYR A 35 0.59 20.54 14.51
CA TYR A 35 1.15 19.17 14.62
C TYR A 35 0.11 18.10 14.27
N ILE A 36 -1.13 18.25 14.76
CA ILE A 36 -2.22 17.32 14.45
C ILE A 36 -2.58 17.40 12.98
N MET A 37 -2.69 18.61 12.44
CA MET A 37 -2.96 18.81 11.03
C MET A 37 -1.81 18.25 10.19
N GLU A 38 -0.56 18.51 10.56
CA GLU A 38 0.60 17.98 9.86
C GLU A 38 0.55 16.46 9.87
N GLU A 39 0.26 15.79 10.98
CA GLU A 39 0.11 14.33 11.05
C GLU A 39 -0.96 13.77 10.08
N ILE A 40 -2.06 14.50 9.87
CA ILE A 40 -3.18 14.07 9.01
C ILE A 40 -2.97 14.47 7.54
N GLY A 41 -2.26 15.57 7.31
CA GLY A 41 -2.09 16.20 6.01
C GLY A 41 -0.84 15.79 5.25
N ASP A 42 -0.79 16.08 3.95
CA ASP A 42 0.40 15.84 3.13
C ASP A 42 1.22 17.13 2.96
N ASN A 43 2.54 16.99 2.79
CA ASN A 43 3.45 18.11 2.58
C ASN A 43 3.59 18.45 1.09
N THR A 44 2.45 18.58 0.39
CA THR A 44 2.43 18.87 -1.06
C THR A 44 2.90 20.29 -1.38
N GLU A 45 2.75 21.23 -0.45
CA GLU A 45 3.22 22.61 -0.60
C GLU A 45 4.73 22.72 -0.39
N HIS A 46 5.28 21.96 0.57
CA HIS A 46 6.70 21.88 0.87
C HIS A 46 7.20 20.43 0.71
N PRO A 47 7.32 19.93 -0.53
CA PRO A 47 7.75 18.56 -0.77
C PRO A 47 9.23 18.38 -0.39
N PHE A 48 9.63 17.13 -0.16
CA PHE A 48 11.04 16.84 0.07
C PHE A 48 11.89 17.06 -1.18
N PHE A 49 11.30 16.79 -2.34
CA PHE A 49 11.96 16.90 -3.63
C PHE A 49 10.93 16.96 -4.75
N SER A 50 11.10 17.84 -5.72
CA SER A 50 10.26 17.93 -6.92
C SER A 50 11.06 17.56 -8.18
N ILE A 51 10.49 16.66 -8.99
CA ILE A 51 11.06 16.25 -10.29
C ILE A 51 10.20 16.90 -11.38
N PRO A 52 10.71 17.90 -12.13
CA PRO A 52 9.98 18.48 -13.24
C PRO A 52 9.88 17.46 -14.38
N ILE A 53 8.65 17.08 -14.76
CA ILE A 53 8.37 16.17 -15.86
C ILE A 53 7.82 16.99 -17.03
N LYS A 54 8.70 17.24 -18.00
CA LYS A 54 8.36 17.93 -19.25
C LYS A 54 8.28 16.93 -20.39
N LEU A 55 7.07 16.69 -20.90
CA LEU A 55 6.84 15.84 -22.06
C LEU A 55 6.43 16.70 -23.26
N GLY A 56 7.44 17.23 -23.96
CA GLY A 56 7.24 18.13 -25.09
C GLY A 56 6.54 19.43 -24.69
N HIS A 57 5.62 19.92 -25.53
CA HIS A 57 4.82 21.12 -25.26
C HIS A 57 3.46 20.84 -24.59
N TYR A 58 3.09 19.58 -24.40
CA TYR A 58 1.71 19.22 -24.03
C TYR A 58 1.53 18.95 -22.55
N ILE A 59 2.59 18.53 -21.85
CA ILE A 59 2.52 18.15 -20.44
C ILE A 59 3.73 18.75 -19.73
N ASP A 60 3.45 19.69 -18.83
CA ASP A 60 4.39 20.25 -17.87
C ASP A 60 3.79 20.04 -16.48
N PHE A 61 4.31 19.05 -15.74
CA PHE A 61 3.90 18.83 -14.35
C PHE A 61 5.09 18.47 -13.48
N ASP A 62 5.10 18.97 -12.25
CA ASP A 62 6.13 18.67 -11.27
C ASP A 62 5.70 17.48 -10.41
N PHE A 63 6.49 16.42 -10.46
CA PHE A 63 6.31 15.26 -9.60
C PHE A 63 6.91 15.54 -8.22
N LYS A 64 6.03 15.82 -7.26
CA LYS A 64 6.41 16.15 -5.89
C LYS A 64 6.55 14.89 -5.04
N ILE A 65 7.72 14.67 -4.45
CA ILE A 65 7.97 13.60 -3.48
C ILE A 65 7.54 14.09 -2.10
N THR A 66 6.37 13.66 -1.69
CA THR A 66 5.80 13.97 -0.37
C THR A 66 6.05 12.84 0.63
N LYS A 67 5.79 13.11 1.91
CA LYS A 67 5.88 12.13 2.98
C LYS A 67 4.94 10.96 2.76
N HIS A 68 3.73 11.19 2.21
CA HIS A 68 2.81 10.11 1.92
C HIS A 68 3.38 9.17 0.86
N ILE A 69 3.99 9.69 -0.20
CA ILE A 69 4.63 8.87 -1.23
C ILE A 69 5.77 8.03 -0.63
N ILE A 70 6.59 8.62 0.24
CA ILE A 70 7.66 7.91 0.93
C ILE A 70 7.09 6.80 1.84
N LEU A 71 6.11 7.12 2.68
CA LEU A 71 5.50 6.18 3.63
C LEU A 71 4.78 5.03 2.93
N VAL A 72 4.02 5.31 1.85
CA VAL A 72 3.41 4.27 1.00
C VAL A 72 4.47 3.38 0.39
N THR A 73 5.57 3.96 -0.08
CA THR A 73 6.68 3.20 -0.67
C THR A 73 7.34 2.30 0.37
N ILE A 74 7.59 2.80 1.58
CA ILE A 74 8.14 2.02 2.70
C ILE A 74 7.17 0.87 3.07
N ALA A 75 5.87 1.15 3.19
CA ALA A 75 4.85 0.13 3.46
C ALA A 75 4.86 -0.96 2.37
N GLY A 76 4.91 -0.57 1.10
CA GLY A 76 5.00 -1.48 -0.04
C GLY A 76 6.25 -2.35 -0.01
N ILE A 77 7.42 -1.76 0.29
CA ILE A 77 8.69 -2.50 0.42
C ILE A 77 8.59 -3.51 1.58
N LEU A 78 8.08 -3.10 2.74
CA LEU A 78 7.87 -3.98 3.89
C LEU A 78 6.97 -5.17 3.54
N SER A 79 5.86 -4.94 2.82
CA SER A 79 4.98 -6.01 2.34
C SER A 79 5.68 -6.98 1.38
N ILE A 80 6.53 -6.47 0.46
CA ILE A 80 7.28 -7.34 -0.45
C ILE A 80 8.30 -8.16 0.34
N LEU A 81 9.03 -7.52 1.24
CA LEU A 81 10.08 -8.17 2.02
C LEU A 81 9.53 -9.24 2.94
N SER A 82 8.40 -8.99 3.61
CA SER A 82 7.74 -9.99 4.47
C SER A 82 7.31 -11.23 3.66
N MET A 83 6.72 -11.02 2.48
CA MET A 83 6.31 -12.10 1.58
C MET A 83 7.51 -12.88 1.02
N LYS A 84 8.59 -12.19 0.62
CA LYS A 84 9.82 -12.83 0.14
C LYS A 84 10.51 -13.62 1.25
N TYR A 85 10.58 -13.04 2.44
CA TYR A 85 11.16 -13.66 3.63
C TYR A 85 10.45 -14.98 3.94
N LEU A 86 9.12 -14.95 3.98
CA LEU A 86 8.35 -16.16 4.26
C LEU A 86 8.49 -17.19 3.14
N ALA A 87 8.38 -16.78 1.87
CA ALA A 87 8.56 -17.69 0.74
C ALA A 87 9.96 -18.34 0.73
N HIS A 88 10.98 -17.65 1.25
CA HIS A 88 12.31 -18.21 1.42
C HIS A 88 12.38 -19.21 2.59
N LYS A 89 11.75 -18.89 3.73
CA LYS A 89 11.72 -19.75 4.92
C LYS A 89 10.95 -21.05 4.68
N LEU A 90 9.80 -20.99 4.01
CA LEU A 90 8.99 -22.17 3.68
C LEU A 90 9.71 -23.16 2.76
N LYS A 91 10.69 -22.71 1.96
CA LYS A 91 11.52 -23.60 1.12
C LYS A 91 12.59 -24.37 1.91
N ARG A 92 12.80 -24.06 3.19
CA ARG A 92 13.81 -24.69 4.05
C ARG A 92 13.16 -25.24 5.34
N PRO A 93 12.28 -26.27 5.21
CA PRO A 93 11.47 -26.77 6.33
C PRO A 93 12.29 -27.43 7.46
N PHE A 94 13.55 -27.81 7.20
CA PHE A 94 14.42 -28.46 8.20
C PHE A 94 15.09 -27.48 9.18
N ASN A 95 14.92 -26.16 9.00
CA ASN A 95 15.40 -25.18 9.97
C ASN A 95 14.38 -24.95 11.07
N LYS A 96 14.85 -24.78 12.32
CA LYS A 96 13.98 -24.38 13.44
C LYS A 96 13.19 -23.11 13.06
N PRO A 97 11.86 -23.10 13.18
CA PRO A 97 11.05 -21.94 12.83
C PRO A 97 11.42 -20.76 13.73
N THR A 98 11.66 -19.61 13.12
CA THR A 98 11.93 -18.37 13.86
C THR A 98 10.64 -17.79 14.40
N TYR A 99 10.68 -17.02 15.50
CA TYR A 99 9.49 -16.38 16.09
C TYR A 99 8.67 -15.58 15.06
N LEU A 100 9.35 -14.78 14.23
CA LEU A 100 8.71 -14.02 13.14
C LEU A 100 8.07 -14.90 12.06
N GLN A 101 8.65 -16.08 11.79
CA GLN A 101 8.07 -17.03 10.84
C GLN A 101 6.76 -17.59 11.40
N ASN A 102 6.76 -18.01 12.66
CA ASN A 102 5.56 -18.53 13.32
C ASN A 102 4.42 -17.50 13.34
N LEU A 103 4.75 -16.23 13.66
CA LEU A 103 3.77 -15.15 13.62
C LEU A 103 3.16 -14.96 12.21
N LEU A 104 4.00 -14.94 11.18
CA LEU A 104 3.54 -14.80 9.79
C LEU A 104 2.73 -16.02 9.33
N GLU A 105 3.11 -17.23 9.73
CA GLU A 105 2.35 -18.45 9.43
C GLU A 105 0.96 -18.41 10.07
N ILE A 106 0.84 -17.97 11.33
CA ILE A 106 -0.46 -17.80 12.01
C ILE A 106 -1.34 -16.81 11.25
N ILE A 107 -0.80 -15.65 10.87
CA ILE A 107 -1.55 -14.64 10.10
C ILE A 107 -2.07 -15.23 8.79
N ILE A 108 -1.26 -16.04 8.11
CA ILE A 108 -1.61 -16.62 6.83
C ILE A 108 -2.64 -17.73 6.97
N ASP A 109 -2.50 -18.57 7.98
CA ASP A 109 -3.47 -19.62 8.25
C ASP A 109 -4.84 -19.03 8.59
N TYR A 110 -4.87 -17.97 9.41
CA TYR A 110 -6.06 -17.19 9.69
C TYR A 110 -6.68 -16.61 8.41
N MET A 111 -5.86 -15.93 7.59
CA MET A 111 -6.33 -15.36 6.32
C MET A 111 -6.86 -16.44 5.36
N ASN A 112 -6.20 -17.60 5.30
CA ASN A 112 -6.55 -18.68 4.39
C ASN A 112 -7.82 -19.43 4.84
N LYS A 113 -7.93 -19.75 6.13
CA LYS A 113 -9.02 -20.58 6.67
C LYS A 113 -10.23 -19.73 7.04
N ASP A 114 -10.03 -18.71 7.86
CA ASP A 114 -11.10 -18.00 8.55
C ASP A 114 -11.62 -16.79 7.76
N VAL A 115 -10.77 -16.16 6.95
CA VAL A 115 -11.17 -15.00 6.14
C VAL A 115 -11.56 -15.44 4.73
N ILE A 116 -10.62 -16.01 3.98
CA ILE A 116 -10.79 -16.30 2.55
C ILE A 116 -11.53 -17.61 2.34
N GLY A 117 -11.18 -18.65 3.11
CA GLY A 117 -11.85 -19.95 3.06
C GLY A 117 -13.33 -19.82 3.40
N ALA A 118 -13.67 -19.08 4.46
CA ALA A 118 -15.05 -18.83 4.86
C ALA A 118 -15.82 -17.98 3.84
N ALA A 119 -15.20 -16.96 3.24
CA ALA A 119 -15.88 -16.05 2.32
C ALA A 119 -16.02 -16.58 0.88
N LEU A 120 -15.02 -17.30 0.39
CA LEU A 120 -14.88 -17.66 -1.04
C LEU A 120 -14.82 -19.18 -1.30
N GLY A 121 -14.76 -20.00 -0.24
CA GLY A 121 -14.66 -21.46 -0.33
C GLY A 121 -13.33 -21.97 -0.90
N GLU A 122 -13.27 -23.26 -1.23
CA GLU A 122 -12.10 -23.94 -1.83
C GLU A 122 -11.54 -23.20 -3.06
N GLU A 123 -12.41 -22.68 -3.92
CA GLU A 123 -11.99 -21.92 -5.11
C GLU A 123 -11.37 -20.56 -4.78
N GLY A 124 -11.60 -20.03 -3.59
CA GLY A 124 -11.02 -18.80 -3.07
C GLY A 124 -9.52 -18.90 -2.78
N LYS A 125 -9.01 -20.12 -2.56
CA LYS A 125 -7.60 -20.37 -2.20
C LYS A 125 -6.61 -19.80 -3.22
N LYS A 126 -6.99 -19.71 -4.49
CA LYS A 126 -6.15 -19.10 -5.56
C LYS A 126 -5.94 -17.58 -5.40
N TYR A 127 -6.79 -16.90 -4.64
CA TYR A 127 -6.69 -15.47 -4.36
C TYR A 127 -5.99 -15.15 -3.04
N VAL A 128 -5.68 -16.18 -2.21
CA VAL A 128 -4.99 -16.01 -0.91
C VAL A 128 -3.73 -15.16 -1.03
N PRO A 129 -2.81 -15.39 -1.99
CA PRO A 129 -1.59 -14.58 -2.09
C PRO A 129 -1.86 -13.09 -2.37
N PHE A 130 -2.93 -12.78 -3.11
CA PHE A 130 -3.32 -11.40 -3.41
C PHE A 130 -3.93 -10.73 -2.18
N CYS A 131 -4.95 -11.35 -1.58
CA CYS A 131 -5.60 -10.84 -0.38
C CYS A 131 -4.62 -10.65 0.78
N LEU A 132 -3.67 -11.58 0.95
CA LEU A 132 -2.60 -11.47 1.93
C LEU A 132 -1.67 -10.28 1.66
N THR A 133 -1.34 -10.02 0.38
CA THR A 133 -0.50 -8.87 0.01
C THR A 133 -1.22 -7.55 0.35
N VAL A 134 -2.50 -7.44 0.02
CA VAL A 134 -3.31 -6.26 0.35
C VAL A 134 -3.43 -6.09 1.86
N PHE A 135 -3.68 -7.18 2.59
CA PHE A 135 -3.75 -7.18 4.05
C PHE A 135 -2.44 -6.69 4.68
N LEU A 136 -1.30 -7.28 4.31
CA LEU A 136 0.00 -6.87 4.84
C LEU A 136 0.34 -5.42 4.48
N PHE A 137 -0.05 -4.97 3.28
CA PHE A 137 0.14 -3.59 2.86
C PHE A 137 -0.64 -2.60 3.71
N VAL A 138 -1.95 -2.85 3.91
CA VAL A 138 -2.78 -2.01 4.78
C VAL A 138 -2.29 -2.08 6.23
N LEU A 139 -1.90 -3.27 6.71
CA LEU A 139 -1.35 -3.46 8.05
C LEU A 139 -0.09 -2.62 8.27
N PHE A 140 0.90 -2.70 7.38
CA PHE A 140 2.12 -1.90 7.52
C PHE A 140 1.85 -0.41 7.34
N SER A 141 0.93 -0.04 6.45
CA SER A 141 0.55 1.36 6.28
C SER A 141 -0.06 1.94 7.55
N ASN A 142 -0.93 1.19 8.23
CA ASN A 142 -1.54 1.59 9.49
C ASN A 142 -0.53 1.57 10.65
N LEU A 143 0.39 0.60 10.67
CA LEU A 143 1.42 0.51 11.71
C LEU A 143 2.43 1.66 11.60
N LEU A 144 2.81 2.05 10.38
CA LEU A 144 3.65 3.22 10.14
C LEU A 144 2.94 4.52 10.57
N GLY A 145 1.62 4.59 10.39
CA GLY A 145 0.81 5.71 10.86
C GLY A 145 0.65 5.82 12.38
N LEU A 146 0.98 4.77 13.14
CA LEU A 146 1.02 4.82 14.60
C LEU A 146 2.36 5.37 15.11
N LEU A 147 3.40 5.38 14.27
CA LEU A 147 4.72 5.84 14.69
C LEU A 147 4.67 7.36 14.92
N PRO A 148 5.13 7.85 16.09
CA PRO A 148 5.19 9.28 16.34
C PRO A 148 6.14 9.98 15.36
N ALA A 149 5.93 11.28 15.17
CA ALA A 149 6.70 12.18 14.31
C ALA A 149 8.16 12.38 14.75
N LEU A 150 8.94 11.30 14.80
CA LEU A 150 10.32 11.28 15.28
C LEU A 150 11.34 11.66 14.21
N ILE A 151 11.00 11.46 12.93
CA ILE A 151 11.91 11.69 11.81
C ILE A 151 11.54 13.02 11.14
N LYS A 152 12.29 14.07 11.44
CA LYS A 152 12.17 15.39 10.80
C LYS A 152 13.15 15.49 9.63
N LEU A 153 12.66 15.84 8.45
CA LEU A 153 13.50 16.02 7.25
C LEU A 153 13.36 17.43 6.67
N PRO A 154 14.44 18.00 6.11
CA PRO A 154 14.37 19.26 5.39
C PRO A 154 13.65 19.07 4.05
N THR A 155 12.87 20.07 3.67
CA THR A 155 12.16 20.17 2.38
C THR A 155 13.00 20.97 1.39
N GLU A 156 12.64 20.91 0.10
CA GLU A 156 13.40 21.62 -0.94
C GLU A 156 13.40 23.15 -0.78
N ASP A 157 12.33 23.70 -0.19
CA ASP A 157 12.15 25.13 0.03
C ASP A 157 12.76 25.63 1.36
N GLY A 158 13.46 24.77 2.09
CA GLY A 158 14.08 25.10 3.38
C GLY A 158 13.15 25.00 4.60
N HIS A 159 11.88 24.62 4.42
CA HIS A 159 10.99 24.20 5.50
C HIS A 159 11.35 22.79 6.00
N TYR A 160 10.60 22.29 6.99
CA TYR A 160 10.75 20.92 7.47
C TYR A 160 9.40 20.20 7.45
N ALA A 161 9.44 18.89 7.22
CA ALA A 161 8.29 18.02 7.36
C ALA A 161 8.67 16.75 8.10
N TYR A 162 7.74 16.21 8.89
CA TYR A 162 7.95 14.93 9.58
C TYR A 162 7.57 13.75 8.67
N LEU A 163 8.39 12.68 8.69
CA LEU A 163 8.07 11.38 8.11
C LEU A 163 7.22 10.54 9.08
N ALA A 164 6.07 11.10 9.45
CA ALA A 164 5.00 10.43 10.17
C ALA A 164 3.65 10.94 9.66
N GLY A 165 2.61 10.19 10.01
CA GLY A 165 1.26 10.45 9.54
C GLY A 165 0.50 9.18 9.19
N GLY A 166 -0.78 9.17 9.56
CA GLY A 166 -1.69 8.09 9.24
C GLY A 166 -2.01 8.02 7.75
N LEU A 167 -1.36 7.12 7.01
CA LEU A 167 -1.67 6.88 5.58
C LEU A 167 -3.17 6.64 5.34
N GLY A 168 -3.85 5.96 6.26
CA GLY A 168 -5.30 5.71 6.20
C GLY A 168 -6.18 6.95 6.40
N ALA A 169 -5.66 8.03 6.96
CA ALA A 169 -6.38 9.30 7.10
C ALA A 169 -6.52 10.02 5.75
N ASN A 170 -5.66 9.68 4.79
CA ASN A 170 -5.76 10.17 3.43
C ASN A 170 -6.85 9.39 2.66
N ILE A 171 -7.94 10.07 2.32
CA ILE A 171 -9.06 9.47 1.60
C ILE A 171 -8.66 8.96 0.21
N GLY A 172 -7.71 9.62 -0.45
CA GLY A 172 -7.17 9.18 -1.74
C GLY A 172 -6.44 7.85 -1.60
N PHE A 173 -5.64 7.67 -0.55
CA PHE A 173 -4.99 6.39 -0.27
C PHE A 173 -6.01 5.27 -0.04
N THR A 174 -6.98 5.47 0.85
CA THR A 174 -8.00 4.46 1.14
C THR A 174 -8.87 4.16 -0.09
N GLY A 175 -9.23 5.20 -0.84
CA GLY A 175 -9.94 5.09 -2.11
C GLY A 175 -9.16 4.29 -3.16
N ALA A 176 -7.83 4.48 -3.24
CA ALA A 176 -6.95 3.73 -4.13
C ALA A 176 -7.04 2.23 -3.90
N VAL A 177 -6.88 1.83 -2.63
CA VAL A 177 -6.87 0.42 -2.24
C VAL A 177 -8.26 -0.19 -2.48
N ALA A 178 -9.33 0.53 -2.12
CA ALA A 178 -10.70 0.08 -2.33
C ALA A 178 -11.02 -0.11 -3.83
N LEU A 179 -10.70 0.88 -4.66
CA LEU A 179 -10.93 0.84 -6.11
C LEU A 179 -10.13 -0.29 -6.76
N LEU A 180 -8.90 -0.50 -6.33
CA LEU A 180 -8.09 -1.62 -6.80
C LEU A 180 -8.75 -2.95 -6.47
N VAL A 181 -9.09 -3.19 -5.19
CA VAL A 181 -9.72 -4.45 -4.77
C VAL A 181 -11.02 -4.68 -5.52
N PHE A 182 -11.81 -3.63 -5.74
CA PHE A 182 -13.03 -3.65 -6.53
C PHE A 182 -12.78 -4.10 -7.99
N ILE A 183 -11.79 -3.50 -8.67
CA ILE A 183 -11.40 -3.89 -10.03
C ILE A 183 -10.99 -5.37 -10.08
N VAL A 184 -10.14 -5.81 -9.13
CA VAL A 184 -9.68 -7.20 -9.08
C VAL A 184 -10.85 -8.16 -8.85
N TYR A 185 -11.81 -7.79 -7.99
CA TYR A 185 -13.01 -8.57 -7.74
C TYR A 185 -13.87 -8.71 -9.00
N ILE A 186 -14.12 -7.62 -9.74
CA ILE A 186 -14.85 -7.67 -11.02
C ILE A 186 -14.13 -8.58 -12.02
N PHE A 187 -12.82 -8.40 -12.21
CA PHE A 187 -12.04 -9.24 -13.13
C PHE A 187 -12.06 -10.72 -12.72
N ALA A 188 -12.02 -11.02 -11.42
CA ALA A 188 -12.16 -12.36 -10.90
C ALA A 188 -13.55 -12.95 -11.22
N GLY A 189 -14.62 -12.17 -11.04
CA GLY A 189 -15.99 -12.55 -11.36
C GLY A 189 -16.20 -12.83 -12.85
N ILE A 190 -15.70 -11.95 -13.72
CA ILE A 190 -15.77 -12.11 -15.18
C ILE A 190 -15.02 -13.37 -15.62
N ARG A 191 -13.81 -13.62 -15.09
CA ARG A 191 -13.05 -14.84 -15.40
C ARG A 191 -13.75 -16.12 -14.99
N LYS A 192 -14.53 -16.10 -13.90
CA LYS A 192 -15.23 -17.30 -13.40
C LYS A 192 -16.53 -17.57 -14.14
N LYS A 193 -17.33 -16.54 -14.44
CA LYS A 193 -18.67 -16.71 -15.03
C LYS A 193 -18.75 -16.48 -16.55
N GLY A 194 -17.74 -15.82 -17.13
CA GLY A 194 -17.74 -15.37 -18.53
C GLY A 194 -18.58 -14.10 -18.75
N VAL A 195 -18.13 -13.23 -19.66
CA VAL A 195 -18.71 -11.88 -19.90
C VAL A 195 -20.21 -11.94 -20.21
N LYS A 196 -20.67 -12.96 -20.96
CA LYS A 196 -22.07 -13.07 -21.43
C LYS A 196 -23.06 -13.57 -20.36
N LYS A 197 -22.61 -14.25 -19.29
CA LYS A 197 -23.48 -14.76 -18.20
C LYS A 197 -23.50 -13.83 -16.98
N TRP A 198 -22.74 -12.73 -17.01
CA TRP A 198 -22.60 -11.82 -15.88
C TRP A 198 -23.81 -10.88 -15.71
N ASN A 199 -24.56 -10.62 -16.79
CA ASN A 199 -25.73 -9.73 -16.81
C ASN A 199 -27.08 -10.43 -16.49
N LEU A 200 -27.07 -11.66 -15.96
CA LEU A 200 -28.30 -12.47 -15.70
C LEU A 200 -28.52 -12.79 -14.21
N LEU A 201 -28.00 -11.96 -13.32
CA LEU A 201 -28.33 -11.93 -11.88
C LEU A 201 -28.75 -10.51 -11.52
#